data_AF-A0A0R1S5V4-F1
#
_entry.id   AF-A0A0R1S5V4-F1
#
_cell.length_a   1.000
_cell.length_b   1.000
_cell.length_c   1.000
_cell.angle_alpha   90.00
_cell.angle_beta   90.00
_cell.angle_gamma   90.00
#
_symmetry.space_group_name_H-M   'P 1'
#
loop_
_entity.id
_entity.type
_entity.pdbx_description
1 polymer ?
#
loop_
_entity_poly.entity_id
_entity_poly.type
_entity_poly.pdbx_seq_one_letter_code
_entity_poly.pdbx_strand_id
1 'polypeptide(L)'
;MKKRIVILTVGLAAAGLLGALNPTTVRADYYRWLKTRSYSPSVAYHAKMAGSIYLWNAHHTRVLHNLKNYSRTTWYKSAAIKMNSGYKSRIYYHVTSGNGEVTGYIWRGYLSTGVNPNESSTVRESGSSGTTTPATGSSLTSTDSQTNQDKARGILYANVPYSVKTDGLPVVNPNPATATPSKSFVEVKAAVLQKYAQIPGTDDINQIVNYVKTKFGNWDYFRIVMEKYQTQDNQIVKLPTLQYGDDDADRPTAQSDASFVWKDAGVTKNILEIIKHPGSTSESSDLNTVTYLVGKEYIFPDLQAAVSLECLPIIPTVSINPVPRVGVVNSGYGDNGDFSLVNFGNNSPHYVLTSDMLELPKDQPVQKNGLWIGTSNPWSNAIFAGILAVKGVTHYRQVGNSEISDYKLINGTWQHQYSIQWGTAEDPTLVKFTLQVPNKSTITFATANINSPVSVMDYLYKSDDYYQQVMTRAGN
;
A
#
# COMPACT_ATOMS: atom_id res chain seq x y z
N MET A 1 17.51 36.96 -55.98
CA MET A 1 16.61 36.46 -54.93
C MET A 1 17.37 35.54 -53.97
N LYS A 2 17.40 35.98 -52.69
CA LYS A 2 17.58 35.31 -51.39
C LYS A 2 18.69 34.23 -51.16
N LYS A 3 19.82 34.76 -50.67
CA LYS A 3 20.71 34.38 -49.52
C LYS A 3 21.41 32.99 -49.56
N ARG A 4 22.74 32.89 -49.80
CA ARG A 4 23.94 33.11 -48.90
C ARG A 4 23.99 32.07 -47.76
N ILE A 5 25.02 31.26 -47.43
CA ILE A 5 26.51 31.34 -47.39
C ILE A 5 27.02 29.90 -47.01
N VAL A 6 27.87 29.19 -47.79
CA VAL A 6 29.32 28.84 -47.61
C VAL A 6 29.81 28.70 -46.13
N ILE A 7 30.47 27.63 -45.66
CA ILE A 7 31.96 27.53 -45.55
C ILE A 7 32.37 26.21 -44.87
N LEU A 8 33.35 25.57 -45.51
CA LEU A 8 34.46 24.70 -45.10
C LEU A 8 34.51 24.09 -43.69
N THR A 9 34.70 22.76 -43.66
CA THR A 9 35.40 22.05 -42.58
C THR A 9 36.73 21.52 -43.12
N VAL A 10 37.84 22.12 -42.67
CA VAL A 10 39.21 21.62 -42.89
C VAL A 10 39.50 20.54 -41.85
N GLY A 11 40.11 19.44 -42.30
CA GLY A 11 40.48 18.30 -41.47
C GLY A 11 41.98 18.18 -41.19
N LEU A 12 42.25 17.17 -40.35
CA LEU A 12 43.46 16.37 -40.11
C LEU A 12 44.60 16.89 -39.20
N ALA A 13 44.77 16.20 -38.06
CA ALA A 13 45.94 15.37 -37.69
C ALA A 13 45.63 14.59 -36.37
N ALA A 14 45.47 13.26 -36.39
CA ALA A 14 46.47 12.19 -36.08
C ALA A 14 46.93 12.21 -34.61
N ALA A 15 47.01 11.13 -33.80
CA ALA A 15 46.96 9.67 -33.87
C ALA A 15 46.56 9.17 -32.44
N GLY A 16 46.16 7.95 -32.08
CA GLY A 16 46.10 6.62 -32.68
C GLY A 16 45.57 5.63 -31.63
N LEU A 17 45.72 4.34 -31.92
CA LEU A 17 45.43 3.12 -31.14
C LEU A 17 44.04 2.48 -31.32
N LEU A 18 44.14 1.29 -31.93
CA LEU A 18 43.13 0.30 -32.22
C LEU A 18 42.59 -0.32 -30.92
N GLY A 19 41.28 -0.23 -30.72
CA GLY A 19 40.52 -1.11 -29.84
C GLY A 19 39.23 -1.47 -30.58
N ALA A 20 39.07 -2.75 -30.94
CA ALA A 20 37.89 -3.25 -31.62
C ALA A 20 36.63 -2.94 -30.80
N LEU A 21 35.87 -1.92 -31.21
CA LEU A 21 34.50 -1.77 -30.76
C LEU A 21 33.66 -2.78 -31.55
N ASN A 22 33.48 -3.96 -30.99
CA ASN A 22 32.33 -4.79 -31.35
C ASN A 22 31.09 -3.89 -31.19
N PRO A 23 30.25 -3.70 -32.21
CA PRO A 23 28.93 -3.18 -31.94
C PRO A 23 28.28 -4.18 -30.99
N THR A 24 27.98 -3.73 -29.77
CA THR A 24 27.07 -4.46 -28.91
C THR A 24 25.74 -4.52 -29.67
N THR A 25 25.50 -5.65 -30.33
CA THR A 25 24.15 -6.04 -30.72
C THR A 25 23.36 -6.09 -29.43
N VAL A 26 22.63 -5.01 -29.13
CA VAL A 26 21.52 -5.04 -28.18
C VAL A 26 20.53 -6.03 -28.79
N ARG A 27 20.63 -7.29 -28.37
CA ARG A 27 19.63 -8.31 -28.69
C ARG A 27 18.32 -7.81 -28.11
N ALA A 28 17.28 -7.71 -28.94
CA ALA A 28 15.93 -7.49 -28.46
C ALA A 28 15.62 -8.55 -27.38
N ASP A 29 15.10 -8.11 -26.23
CA ASP A 29 14.77 -9.00 -25.12
C ASP A 29 13.65 -9.97 -25.54
N TYR A 30 14.03 -11.20 -25.88
CA TYR A 30 13.08 -12.26 -26.23
C TYR A 30 12.20 -12.62 -25.03
N TYR A 31 10.90 -12.80 -25.27
CA TYR A 31 9.97 -13.31 -24.26
C TYR A 31 10.25 -14.78 -23.98
N ARG A 32 10.66 -15.13 -22.75
CA ARG A 32 10.84 -16.52 -22.33
C ARG A 32 9.73 -16.95 -21.40
N TRP A 33 9.23 -18.15 -21.62
CA TRP A 33 8.25 -18.79 -20.75
C TRP A 33 8.96 -19.29 -19.50
N LEU A 34 8.52 -18.82 -18.35
CA LEU A 34 9.09 -19.21 -17.06
C LEU A 34 8.21 -20.24 -16.35
N LYS A 35 6.89 -20.07 -16.40
CA LYS A 35 5.93 -20.94 -15.72
C LYS A 35 4.61 -20.90 -16.45
N THR A 36 3.95 -22.05 -16.54
CA THR A 36 2.60 -22.19 -17.11
C THR A 36 1.70 -22.86 -16.09
N ARG A 37 0.47 -22.36 -15.99
CA ARG A 37 -0.62 -22.99 -15.25
C ARG A 37 -1.81 -23.15 -16.17
N SER A 38 -2.36 -24.36 -16.26
CA SER A 38 -3.54 -24.66 -17.06
C SER A 38 -4.80 -24.63 -16.19
N TYR A 39 -5.94 -24.31 -16.80
CA TYR A 39 -7.26 -24.25 -16.16
C TYR A 39 -8.25 -25.16 -16.89
N SER A 40 -8.99 -25.98 -16.13
CA SER A 40 -10.09 -26.80 -16.63
C SER A 40 -11.20 -26.89 -15.57
N PRO A 41 -12.44 -26.45 -15.87
CA PRO A 41 -12.86 -25.79 -17.10
C PRO A 41 -12.21 -24.40 -17.26
N SER A 42 -12.19 -23.88 -18.48
CA SER A 42 -11.70 -22.53 -18.77
C SER A 42 -12.59 -21.46 -18.11
N VAL A 43 -11.97 -20.39 -17.61
CA VAL A 43 -12.66 -19.32 -16.86
C VAL A 43 -13.00 -18.16 -17.78
N ALA A 44 -14.23 -17.63 -17.69
CA ALA A 44 -14.68 -16.51 -18.53
C ALA A 44 -14.11 -15.16 -18.07
N TYR A 45 -13.73 -14.34 -19.05
CA TYR A 45 -13.22 -12.97 -18.91
C TYR A 45 -13.76 -12.10 -20.04
N HIS A 46 -13.69 -10.78 -19.88
CA HIS A 46 -13.93 -9.81 -20.93
C HIS A 46 -12.93 -8.66 -20.85
N ALA A 47 -12.86 -7.84 -21.91
CA ALA A 47 -11.95 -6.69 -21.95
C ALA A 47 -12.37 -5.63 -20.92
N LYS A 48 -11.44 -5.18 -20.08
CA LYS A 48 -11.68 -4.15 -19.05
C LYS A 48 -11.99 -2.77 -19.64
N MET A 49 -11.42 -2.48 -20.82
CA MET A 49 -11.57 -1.20 -21.48
C MET A 49 -11.57 -1.37 -23.00
N ALA A 50 -12.24 -0.44 -23.68
CA ALA A 50 -12.11 -0.31 -25.13
C ALA A 50 -10.75 0.32 -25.46
N GLY A 51 -10.04 -0.23 -26.44
CA GLY A 51 -8.74 0.31 -26.85
C GLY A 51 -7.92 -0.69 -27.66
N SER A 52 -6.73 -0.24 -28.07
CA SER A 52 -5.76 -1.08 -28.78
C SER A 52 -5.08 -2.08 -27.85
N ILE A 53 -5.84 -3.10 -27.46
CA ILE A 53 -5.38 -4.21 -26.64
C ILE A 53 -5.12 -5.40 -27.55
N TYR A 54 -3.96 -6.03 -27.43
CA TYR A 54 -3.50 -7.02 -28.41
C TYR A 54 -3.46 -8.43 -27.84
N LEU A 55 -3.92 -9.38 -28.65
CA LEU A 55 -3.61 -10.80 -28.51
C LEU A 55 -2.33 -11.10 -29.27
N TRP A 56 -1.37 -11.68 -28.58
CA TRP A 56 -0.07 -12.05 -29.11
C TRP A 56 0.01 -13.55 -29.38
N ASN A 57 0.94 -13.94 -30.24
CA ASN A 57 1.37 -15.34 -30.30
C ASN A 57 2.18 -15.71 -29.05
N ALA A 58 2.38 -17.02 -28.83
CA ALA A 58 3.07 -17.55 -27.66
C ALA A 58 4.44 -16.89 -27.38
N HIS A 59 5.18 -16.54 -28.43
CA HIS A 59 6.52 -15.97 -28.33
C HIS A 59 6.55 -14.43 -28.33
N HIS A 60 5.39 -13.76 -28.32
CA HIS A 60 5.28 -12.29 -28.38
C HIS A 60 6.08 -11.65 -29.54
N THR A 61 6.20 -12.37 -30.65
CA THR A 61 6.86 -11.87 -31.88
C THR A 61 5.86 -11.31 -32.88
N ARG A 62 4.55 -11.59 -32.71
CA ARG A 62 3.50 -11.14 -33.62
C ARG A 62 2.19 -10.87 -32.88
N VAL A 63 1.59 -9.72 -33.18
CA VAL A 63 0.19 -9.41 -32.84
C VAL A 63 -0.71 -10.25 -33.73
N LEU A 64 -1.59 -11.05 -33.13
CA LEU A 64 -2.59 -11.86 -33.83
C LEU A 64 -3.88 -11.05 -34.04
N HIS A 65 -4.40 -10.44 -32.98
CA HIS A 65 -5.68 -9.73 -32.99
C HIS A 65 -5.64 -8.49 -32.11
N ASN A 66 -6.53 -7.54 -32.38
CA ASN A 66 -6.77 -6.38 -31.53
C ASN A 66 -8.20 -6.42 -30.99
N LEU A 67 -8.35 -6.41 -29.66
CA LEU A 67 -9.63 -6.55 -28.95
C LEU A 67 -10.61 -5.41 -29.24
N LYS A 68 -10.17 -4.28 -29.80
CA LYS A 68 -11.11 -3.25 -30.30
C LYS A 68 -12.11 -3.80 -31.32
N ASN A 69 -11.75 -4.85 -32.05
CA ASN A 69 -12.61 -5.53 -33.03
C ASN A 69 -13.48 -6.63 -32.38
N TYR A 70 -13.36 -6.85 -31.07
CA TYR A 70 -13.97 -7.93 -30.30
C TYR A 70 -14.63 -7.38 -29.03
N SER A 71 -15.26 -6.21 -29.13
CA SER A 71 -15.81 -5.45 -28.00
C SER A 71 -16.92 -6.19 -27.23
N ARG A 72 -17.59 -7.14 -27.89
CA ARG A 72 -18.69 -7.96 -27.33
C ARG A 72 -18.29 -9.39 -27.01
N THR A 73 -17.00 -9.73 -27.10
CA THR A 73 -16.51 -11.10 -26.97
C THR A 73 -16.24 -11.46 -25.51
N THR A 74 -16.73 -12.63 -25.09
CA THR A 74 -16.27 -13.33 -23.89
C THR A 74 -15.05 -14.18 -24.23
N TRP A 75 -14.02 -14.07 -23.40
CA TRP A 75 -12.73 -14.76 -23.52
C TRP A 75 -12.61 -15.83 -22.45
N TYR A 76 -12.36 -17.07 -22.85
CA TYR A 76 -12.20 -18.21 -21.97
C TYR A 76 -10.71 -18.46 -21.72
N LYS A 77 -10.24 -18.15 -20.52
CA LYS A 77 -8.88 -18.40 -20.05
C LYS A 77 -8.65 -19.88 -19.84
N SER A 78 -7.72 -20.45 -20.60
CA SER A 78 -7.30 -21.86 -20.48
C SER A 78 -5.91 -22.02 -19.84
N ALA A 79 -5.08 -20.97 -19.84
CA ALA A 79 -3.80 -20.98 -19.12
C ALA A 79 -3.38 -19.58 -18.65
N ALA A 80 -2.53 -19.53 -17.62
CA ALA A 80 -1.78 -18.35 -17.20
C ALA A 80 -0.27 -18.64 -17.33
N ILE A 81 0.45 -17.74 -17.99
CA ILE A 81 1.85 -17.93 -18.36
C ILE A 81 2.65 -16.76 -17.83
N LYS A 82 3.65 -17.06 -17.00
CA LYS A 82 4.68 -16.10 -16.61
C LYS A 82 5.70 -16.02 -17.74
N MET A 83 5.81 -14.85 -18.35
CA MET A 83 6.84 -14.57 -19.35
C MET A 83 7.75 -13.47 -18.86
N ASN A 84 9.06 -13.56 -19.11
CA ASN A 84 9.98 -12.46 -18.91
C ASN A 84 10.49 -11.89 -20.23
N SER A 85 10.68 -10.58 -20.26
CA SER A 85 11.43 -9.86 -21.30
C SER A 85 12.50 -9.06 -20.56
N GLY A 86 13.76 -9.49 -20.71
CA GLY A 86 14.88 -9.02 -19.90
C GLY A 86 14.66 -9.25 -18.41
N TYR A 87 14.80 -8.19 -17.61
CA TYR A 87 14.65 -8.21 -16.15
C TYR A 87 13.20 -8.13 -15.65
N LYS A 88 12.21 -7.95 -16.54
CA LYS A 88 10.80 -7.77 -16.17
C LYS A 88 9.99 -9.03 -16.47
N SER A 89 9.31 -9.56 -15.47
CA SER A 89 8.34 -10.66 -15.62
C SER A 89 6.90 -10.13 -15.62
N ARG A 90 6.02 -10.71 -16.44
CA ARG A 90 4.58 -10.42 -16.47
C ARG A 90 3.78 -11.71 -16.64
N ILE A 91 2.52 -11.70 -16.21
CA ILE A 91 1.59 -12.80 -16.42
C ILE A 91 0.69 -12.49 -17.63
N TYR A 92 0.60 -13.47 -18.51
CA TYR A 92 -0.24 -13.46 -19.69
C TYR A 92 -1.26 -14.59 -19.61
N TYR A 93 -2.50 -14.32 -19.95
CA TYR A 93 -3.53 -15.33 -20.09
C TYR A 93 -3.57 -15.85 -21.51
N HIS A 94 -3.57 -17.17 -21.66
CA HIS A 94 -4.00 -17.82 -22.88
C HIS A 94 -5.51 -17.87 -22.89
N VAL A 95 -6.11 -17.22 -23.87
CA VAL A 95 -7.56 -17.08 -23.97
C VAL A 95 -8.06 -17.56 -25.32
N THR A 96 -9.31 -18.01 -25.35
CA THR A 96 -10.04 -18.36 -26.57
C THR A 96 -11.39 -17.63 -26.56
N SER A 97 -11.82 -17.07 -27.68
CA SER A 97 -13.14 -16.44 -27.80
C SER A 97 -14.26 -17.46 -27.57
N GLY A 98 -15.45 -17.02 -27.15
CA GLY A 98 -16.58 -17.92 -26.88
C GLY A 98 -17.04 -18.76 -28.07
N ASN A 99 -16.80 -18.30 -29.29
CA ASN A 99 -17.05 -19.07 -30.51
C ASN A 99 -15.89 -20.03 -30.90
N GLY A 100 -14.79 -20.05 -30.14
CA GLY A 100 -13.64 -20.92 -30.38
C GLY A 100 -12.66 -20.46 -31.46
N GLU A 101 -12.95 -19.39 -32.21
CA GLU A 101 -12.22 -19.03 -33.43
C GLU A 101 -10.94 -18.20 -33.19
N VAL A 102 -10.92 -17.40 -32.13
CA VAL A 102 -9.84 -16.46 -31.85
C VAL A 102 -9.12 -16.86 -30.58
N THR A 103 -7.81 -17.05 -30.67
CA THR A 103 -7.00 -17.42 -29.52
C THR A 103 -5.67 -16.68 -29.50
N GLY A 104 -5.10 -16.53 -28.31
CA GLY A 104 -3.79 -15.90 -28.14
C GLY A 104 -3.48 -15.59 -26.69
N TYR A 105 -2.39 -14.85 -26.51
CA TYR A 105 -1.86 -14.45 -25.21
C TYR A 105 -2.10 -12.97 -24.99
N ILE A 106 -2.69 -12.63 -23.85
CA ILE A 106 -3.03 -11.26 -23.49
C ILE A 106 -2.54 -10.98 -22.09
N TRP A 107 -2.01 -9.77 -21.86
CA TRP A 107 -1.59 -9.38 -20.53
C TRP A 107 -2.81 -9.32 -19.60
N ARG A 108 -2.71 -9.96 -18.42
CA ARG A 108 -3.87 -10.17 -17.54
C ARG A 108 -4.61 -8.88 -17.16
N GLY A 109 -3.89 -7.77 -16.96
CA GLY A 109 -4.48 -6.52 -16.47
C GLY A 109 -5.35 -5.79 -17.49
N TYR A 110 -5.49 -6.32 -18.71
CA TYR A 110 -6.47 -5.86 -19.68
C TYR A 110 -7.82 -6.58 -19.60
N LEU A 111 -7.93 -7.59 -18.75
CA LEU A 111 -9.12 -8.42 -18.63
C LEU A 111 -9.76 -8.26 -17.26
N SER A 112 -11.09 -8.35 -17.24
CA SER A 112 -11.91 -8.47 -16.04
C SER A 112 -12.65 -9.80 -16.08
N THR A 113 -12.87 -10.41 -14.92
CA THR A 113 -13.49 -11.73 -14.80
C THR A 113 -14.97 -11.68 -15.17
N GLY A 114 -15.51 -12.81 -15.64
CA GLY A 114 -16.91 -12.97 -16.00
C GLY A 114 -17.20 -12.82 -17.50
N VAL A 115 -18.42 -13.20 -17.87
CA VAL A 115 -18.98 -13.10 -19.23
C VAL A 115 -19.11 -11.63 -19.63
N ASN A 116 -18.85 -11.30 -20.90
CA ASN A 116 -18.97 -9.94 -21.39
C ASN A 116 -20.44 -9.48 -21.32
N PRO A 117 -20.75 -8.40 -20.57
CA PRO A 117 -22.13 -7.95 -20.39
C PRO A 117 -22.79 -7.46 -21.70
N ASN A 118 -21.97 -7.15 -22.72
CA ASN A 118 -22.44 -6.75 -24.03
C ASN A 118 -22.48 -7.91 -25.03
N GLU A 119 -22.20 -9.16 -24.63
CA GLU A 119 -22.31 -10.31 -25.53
C GLU A 119 -23.76 -10.40 -26.04
N SER A 120 -23.95 -10.39 -27.35
CA SER A 120 -25.30 -10.40 -27.93
C SER A 120 -25.96 -11.73 -27.62
N SER A 121 -27.08 -11.70 -26.90
CA SER A 121 -27.96 -12.84 -26.69
C SER A 121 -28.48 -13.30 -28.04
N THR A 122 -27.77 -14.24 -28.67
CA THR A 122 -28.37 -15.05 -29.74
C THR A 122 -29.18 -16.13 -29.03
N VAL A 123 -30.25 -15.68 -28.38
CA VAL A 123 -31.28 -16.54 -27.82
C VAL A 123 -31.98 -17.16 -29.03
N ARG A 124 -31.88 -18.49 -29.17
CA ARG A 124 -32.92 -19.25 -29.87
C ARG A 124 -34.22 -18.95 -29.14
N GLU A 125 -35.13 -18.24 -29.80
CA GLU A 125 -36.40 -17.80 -29.25
C GLU A 125 -37.19 -18.94 -28.60
N SER A 126 -37.71 -18.66 -27.41
CA SER A 126 -39.12 -18.91 -27.12
C SER A 126 -39.62 -17.66 -26.41
N GLY A 127 -40.74 -17.16 -26.92
CA GLY A 127 -41.08 -15.75 -26.93
C GLY A 127 -41.60 -15.18 -25.61
N SER A 128 -41.60 -13.85 -25.52
CA SER A 128 -42.84 -13.07 -25.42
C SER A 128 -42.50 -11.58 -25.50
N SER A 129 -43.30 -10.87 -26.29
CA SER A 129 -43.16 -9.47 -26.70
C SER A 129 -43.45 -8.45 -25.58
N GLY A 130 -42.79 -7.29 -25.68
CA GLY A 130 -43.16 -6.05 -24.97
C GLY A 130 -42.31 -4.86 -25.41
N THR A 131 -42.93 -3.93 -26.13
CA THR A 131 -42.35 -2.83 -26.94
C THR A 131 -42.18 -1.51 -26.16
N THR A 132 -40.97 -0.90 -26.26
CA THR A 132 -40.50 0.54 -26.28
C THR A 132 -41.18 1.61 -25.37
N THR A 133 -40.56 2.66 -24.78
CA THR A 133 -39.45 3.59 -25.14
C THR A 133 -39.04 4.46 -23.88
N PRO A 134 -38.24 5.56 -23.97
CA PRO A 134 -36.99 5.76 -23.22
C PRO A 134 -37.11 6.65 -21.96
N ALA A 135 -36.35 6.37 -20.91
CA ALA A 135 -36.21 7.32 -19.79
C ALA A 135 -34.77 7.37 -19.27
N THR A 136 -34.21 8.57 -19.43
CA THR A 136 -32.99 9.11 -18.84
C THR A 136 -32.96 8.89 -17.33
N GLY A 137 -31.89 8.27 -16.86
CA GLY A 137 -31.64 7.98 -15.45
C GLY A 137 -30.76 6.75 -15.37
N SER A 138 -29.44 6.94 -15.39
CA SER A 138 -28.46 5.86 -15.17
C SER A 138 -28.57 5.39 -13.72
N SER A 139 -29.63 4.64 -13.42
CA SER A 139 -29.76 3.83 -12.23
C SER A 139 -28.70 2.74 -12.33
N LEU A 140 -27.79 2.76 -11.36
CA LEU A 140 -26.79 1.72 -11.14
C LEU A 140 -27.52 0.40 -10.93
N THR A 141 -27.69 -0.39 -11.98
CA THR A 141 -28.12 -1.78 -11.85
C THR A 141 -27.02 -2.54 -11.14
N SER A 142 -27.28 -2.71 -9.86
CA SER A 142 -26.75 -3.71 -8.95
C SER A 142 -26.41 -5.02 -9.66
N THR A 143 -25.19 -5.51 -9.45
CA THR A 143 -25.04 -6.95 -9.23
C THR A 143 -25.64 -7.21 -7.85
N ASP A 144 -26.98 -7.31 -7.79
CA ASP A 144 -27.72 -7.75 -6.62
C ASP A 144 -27.34 -9.20 -6.33
N SER A 145 -26.32 -9.38 -5.51
CA SER A 145 -26.06 -10.63 -4.80
C SER A 145 -25.86 -10.31 -3.33
N GLN A 146 -26.85 -9.66 -2.72
CA GLN A 146 -27.16 -9.96 -1.33
C GLN A 146 -28.20 -11.09 -1.34
N THR A 147 -27.77 -12.31 -1.63
CA THR A 147 -28.62 -13.45 -1.32
C THR A 147 -28.79 -13.50 0.20
N ASN A 148 -29.93 -13.97 0.72
CA ASN A 148 -30.10 -14.21 2.17
C ASN A 148 -28.96 -15.07 2.75
N GLN A 149 -28.31 -15.88 1.91
CA GLN A 149 -27.16 -16.69 2.28
C GLN A 149 -25.88 -15.87 2.49
N ASP A 150 -25.62 -14.82 1.69
CA ASP A 150 -24.43 -13.99 1.85
C ASP A 150 -24.51 -13.16 3.13
N LYS A 151 -25.71 -12.66 3.47
CA LYS A 151 -25.97 -12.06 4.79
C LYS A 151 -25.72 -13.05 5.93
N ALA A 152 -26.18 -14.29 5.79
CA ALA A 152 -25.92 -15.34 6.79
C ALA A 152 -24.43 -15.69 6.95
N ARG A 153 -23.62 -15.50 5.89
CA ARG A 153 -22.15 -15.64 5.92
C ARG A 153 -21.44 -14.41 6.48
N GLY A 154 -22.15 -13.33 6.77
CA GLY A 154 -21.57 -12.05 7.20
C GLY A 154 -20.99 -11.23 6.07
N ILE A 155 -21.39 -11.46 4.81
CA ILE A 155 -20.99 -10.65 3.65
C ILE A 155 -22.00 -9.52 3.47
N LEU A 156 -21.53 -8.29 3.64
CA LEU A 156 -22.34 -7.07 3.49
C LEU A 156 -22.37 -6.59 2.05
N TYR A 157 -21.25 -6.72 1.33
CA TYR A 157 -21.11 -6.42 -0.09
C TYR A 157 -20.01 -7.29 -0.69
N ALA A 158 -20.14 -7.70 -1.94
CA ALA A 158 -19.03 -8.27 -2.70
C ALA A 158 -19.20 -7.93 -4.18
N ASN A 159 -18.09 -7.60 -4.87
CA ASN A 159 -18.12 -7.37 -6.31
C ASN A 159 -18.12 -8.69 -7.12
N VAL A 160 -17.93 -9.83 -6.44
CA VAL A 160 -18.00 -11.18 -7.00
C VAL A 160 -18.86 -12.08 -6.10
N PRO A 161 -19.53 -13.11 -6.65
CA PRO A 161 -20.29 -14.06 -5.85
C PRO A 161 -19.42 -14.80 -4.83
N TYR A 162 -20.02 -15.22 -3.72
CA TYR A 162 -19.37 -16.13 -2.79
C TYR A 162 -18.93 -17.41 -3.51
N SER A 163 -17.68 -17.81 -3.29
CA SER A 163 -17.17 -19.08 -3.79
C SER A 163 -16.11 -19.67 -2.86
N VAL A 164 -16.07 -21.00 -2.81
CA VAL A 164 -14.97 -21.76 -2.19
C VAL A 164 -13.77 -21.91 -3.13
N LYS A 165 -13.95 -21.53 -4.41
CA LYS A 165 -12.89 -21.46 -5.41
C LYS A 165 -12.96 -20.18 -6.25
N THR A 166 -11.87 -19.46 -6.36
CA THR A 166 -11.76 -18.29 -7.24
C THR A 166 -10.65 -18.56 -8.24
N ASP A 167 -10.93 -18.41 -9.54
CA ASP A 167 -10.00 -18.78 -10.60
C ASP A 167 -9.42 -20.19 -10.45
N GLY A 168 -10.25 -21.16 -10.03
CA GLY A 168 -9.83 -22.55 -9.81
C GLY A 168 -8.86 -22.77 -8.65
N LEU A 169 -8.54 -21.74 -7.87
CA LEU A 169 -7.80 -21.84 -6.60
C LEU A 169 -8.76 -22.07 -5.44
N PRO A 170 -8.42 -22.91 -4.45
CA PRO A 170 -9.14 -22.90 -3.18
C PRO A 170 -9.02 -21.51 -2.54
N VAL A 171 -10.15 -20.98 -2.07
CA VAL A 171 -10.18 -19.73 -1.32
C VAL A 171 -9.88 -20.03 0.15
N VAL A 172 -8.89 -19.36 0.73
CA VAL A 172 -8.63 -19.41 2.18
C VAL A 172 -9.72 -18.63 2.89
N ASN A 173 -10.34 -19.24 3.91
CA ASN A 173 -11.40 -18.64 4.72
C ASN A 173 -12.52 -17.98 3.88
N PRO A 174 -13.20 -18.73 2.99
CA PRO A 174 -14.17 -18.14 2.06
C PRO A 174 -15.38 -17.57 2.79
N ASN A 175 -15.79 -18.19 3.90
CA ASN A 175 -16.95 -17.82 4.72
C ASN A 175 -16.52 -17.06 5.98
N PRO A 176 -16.75 -15.74 6.06
CA PRO A 176 -16.39 -14.92 7.23
C PRO A 176 -17.01 -15.42 8.54
N ALA A 177 -18.24 -15.97 8.51
CA ALA A 177 -18.89 -16.47 9.72
C ALA A 177 -18.13 -17.63 10.39
N THR A 178 -17.45 -18.46 9.61
CA THR A 178 -16.70 -19.64 10.09
C THR A 178 -15.19 -19.49 9.95
N ALA A 179 -14.70 -18.38 9.41
CA ALA A 179 -13.28 -18.11 9.23
C ALA A 179 -12.53 -18.14 10.57
N THR A 180 -11.27 -18.57 10.51
CA THR A 180 -10.32 -18.40 11.62
C THR A 180 -10.19 -16.91 11.91
N PRO A 181 -10.38 -16.47 13.17
CA PRO A 181 -10.29 -15.06 13.51
C PRO A 181 -8.93 -14.47 13.16
N SER A 182 -8.93 -13.26 12.60
CA SER A 182 -7.74 -12.44 12.43
C SER A 182 -7.12 -12.08 13.78
N LYS A 183 -5.79 -12.07 13.83
CA LYS A 183 -5.00 -11.68 15.00
C LYS A 183 -4.56 -10.22 14.98
N SER A 184 -4.99 -9.44 13.99
CA SER A 184 -4.58 -8.04 13.84
C SER A 184 -4.88 -7.18 15.08
N PHE A 185 -5.85 -7.56 15.92
CA PHE A 185 -6.28 -6.81 17.11
C PHE A 185 -6.09 -7.57 18.42
N VAL A 186 -5.13 -8.52 18.47
CA VAL A 186 -4.86 -9.36 19.65
C VAL A 186 -4.39 -8.55 20.87
N GLU A 187 -4.07 -7.27 20.70
CA GLU A 187 -3.61 -6.37 21.76
C GLU A 187 -4.70 -5.46 22.32
N VAL A 188 -5.88 -5.44 21.66
CA VAL A 188 -7.01 -4.58 22.02
C VAL A 188 -8.09 -5.43 22.71
N LYS A 189 -8.66 -4.92 23.80
CA LYS A 189 -9.76 -5.58 24.52
C LYS A 189 -11.05 -5.56 23.71
N ALA A 190 -11.86 -6.61 23.87
CA ALA A 190 -13.16 -6.69 23.20
C ALA A 190 -14.10 -5.53 23.52
N ALA A 191 -14.14 -5.06 24.77
CA ALA A 191 -14.98 -3.93 25.16
C ALA A 191 -14.69 -2.64 24.38
N VAL A 192 -13.44 -2.44 23.92
CA VAL A 192 -13.05 -1.29 23.11
C VAL A 192 -13.54 -1.48 21.68
N LEU A 193 -13.23 -2.63 21.06
CA LEU A 193 -13.64 -2.92 19.68
C LEU A 193 -15.16 -2.96 19.50
N GLN A 194 -15.90 -3.42 20.52
CA GLN A 194 -17.36 -3.53 20.45
C GLN A 194 -18.05 -2.18 20.24
N LYS A 195 -17.44 -1.07 20.69
CA LYS A 195 -17.93 0.30 20.42
C LYS A 195 -17.96 0.63 18.92
N TYR A 196 -17.18 -0.10 18.11
CA TYR A 196 -16.98 0.14 16.69
C TYR A 196 -17.54 -0.98 15.79
N ALA A 197 -18.29 -1.93 16.37
CA ALA A 197 -18.85 -3.08 15.66
C ALA A 197 -20.15 -2.80 14.87
N GLN A 198 -20.60 -1.54 14.84
CA GLN A 198 -21.83 -1.16 14.15
C GLN A 198 -21.75 -1.43 12.65
N ILE A 199 -22.76 -2.13 12.12
CA ILE A 199 -22.88 -2.40 10.68
C ILE A 199 -23.13 -1.07 9.95
N PRO A 200 -22.34 -0.72 8.91
CA PRO A 200 -22.54 0.51 8.14
C PRO A 200 -23.89 0.51 7.41
N GLY A 201 -24.45 1.70 7.21
CA GLY A 201 -25.67 1.87 6.43
C GLY A 201 -25.46 1.53 4.94
N THR A 202 -26.57 1.43 4.19
CA THR A 202 -26.47 1.18 2.73
C THR A 202 -25.75 2.32 2.00
N ASP A 203 -25.98 3.56 2.41
CA ASP A 203 -25.30 4.73 1.82
C ASP A 203 -23.79 4.72 2.11
N ASP A 204 -23.39 4.36 3.33
CA ASP A 204 -21.98 4.21 3.70
C ASP A 204 -21.30 3.11 2.87
N ILE A 205 -21.96 1.96 2.72
CA ILE A 205 -21.48 0.87 1.87
C ILE A 205 -21.28 1.37 0.44
N ASN A 206 -22.25 2.10 -0.12
CA ASN A 206 -22.15 2.63 -1.48
C ASN A 206 -21.00 3.64 -1.63
N GLN A 207 -20.78 4.51 -0.63
CA GLN A 207 -19.64 5.43 -0.61
C GLN A 207 -18.31 4.68 -0.61
N ILE A 208 -18.16 3.65 0.23
CA ILE A 208 -16.95 2.81 0.28
C ILE A 208 -16.72 2.11 -1.07
N VAL A 209 -17.76 1.51 -1.65
CA VAL A 209 -17.66 0.82 -2.94
C VAL A 209 -17.22 1.78 -4.05
N ASN A 210 -17.80 2.98 -4.11
CA ASN A 210 -17.42 3.99 -5.09
C ASN A 210 -15.99 4.50 -4.88
N TYR A 211 -15.58 4.69 -3.62
CA TYR A 211 -14.22 5.05 -3.26
C TYR A 211 -13.22 3.98 -3.72
N VAL A 212 -13.48 2.70 -3.43
CA VAL A 212 -12.62 1.58 -3.84
C VAL A 212 -12.50 1.48 -5.36
N LYS A 213 -13.63 1.57 -6.09
CA LYS A 213 -13.61 1.54 -7.57
C LYS A 213 -12.80 2.69 -8.16
N THR A 214 -12.89 3.88 -7.56
CA THR A 214 -12.21 5.08 -8.05
C THR A 214 -10.71 5.06 -7.71
N LYS A 215 -10.35 4.74 -6.46
CA LYS A 215 -8.97 4.76 -5.97
C LYS A 215 -8.18 3.51 -6.34
N PHE A 216 -8.83 2.34 -6.29
CA PHE A 216 -8.22 1.03 -6.51
C PHE A 216 -8.88 0.31 -7.68
N GLY A 217 -9.16 1.00 -8.78
CA GLY A 217 -9.83 0.42 -9.96
C GLY A 217 -9.15 -0.83 -10.57
N ASN A 218 -7.99 -1.25 -10.06
CA ASN A 218 -7.29 -2.50 -10.37
C ASN A 218 -7.60 -3.67 -9.41
N TRP A 219 -8.39 -3.46 -8.36
CA TRP A 219 -8.85 -4.55 -7.50
C TRP A 219 -9.97 -5.30 -8.22
N ASP A 220 -9.60 -6.42 -8.84
CA ASP A 220 -10.54 -7.29 -9.53
C ASP A 220 -11.50 -8.00 -8.54
N TYR A 221 -11.10 -8.12 -7.28
CA TYR A 221 -11.85 -8.76 -6.21
C TYR A 221 -11.85 -7.92 -4.93
N PHE A 222 -13.03 -7.52 -4.44
CA PHE A 222 -13.18 -6.89 -3.14
C PHE A 222 -14.56 -7.14 -2.53
N ARG A 223 -14.61 -7.13 -1.20
CA ARG A 223 -15.83 -7.37 -0.42
C ARG A 223 -15.81 -6.60 0.90
N ILE A 224 -16.99 -6.35 1.46
CA ILE A 224 -17.17 -5.85 2.81
C ILE A 224 -17.80 -6.98 3.61
N VAL A 225 -17.16 -7.37 4.71
CA VAL A 225 -17.59 -8.51 5.53
C VAL A 225 -17.56 -8.18 7.01
N MET A 226 -18.32 -8.92 7.80
CA MET A 226 -18.19 -8.97 9.26
C MET A 226 -17.05 -9.93 9.61
N GLU A 227 -15.82 -9.40 9.58
CA GLU A 227 -14.61 -10.15 9.87
C GLU A 227 -14.47 -10.42 11.37
N LYS A 228 -13.92 -11.58 11.74
CA LYS A 228 -13.78 -11.99 13.14
C LYS A 228 -12.38 -11.62 13.62
N TYR A 229 -12.28 -10.90 14.73
CA TYR A 229 -11.01 -10.53 15.34
C TYR A 229 -10.87 -11.17 16.72
N GLN A 230 -9.74 -11.85 16.94
CA GLN A 230 -9.33 -12.27 18.27
C GLN A 230 -8.76 -11.05 19.03
N THR A 231 -9.17 -10.92 20.29
CA THR A 231 -8.86 -9.78 21.15
C THR A 231 -7.92 -10.17 22.29
N GLN A 232 -7.40 -9.18 23.01
CA GLN A 232 -6.48 -9.37 24.14
C GLN A 232 -7.02 -10.32 25.21
N ASP A 233 -8.32 -10.23 25.49
CA ASP A 233 -9.04 -11.06 26.46
C ASP A 233 -9.58 -12.36 25.84
N ASN A 234 -9.03 -12.78 24.69
CA ASN A 234 -9.36 -14.00 23.96
C ASN A 234 -10.85 -14.11 23.55
N GLN A 235 -11.56 -12.98 23.53
CA GLN A 235 -12.91 -12.90 22.98
C GLN A 235 -12.86 -12.67 21.46
N ILE A 236 -13.95 -12.98 20.78
CA ILE A 236 -14.11 -12.74 19.35
C ILE A 236 -15.06 -11.57 19.15
N VAL A 237 -14.57 -10.49 18.52
CA VAL A 237 -15.39 -9.35 18.08
C VAL A 237 -15.52 -9.37 16.57
N LYS A 238 -16.71 -9.06 16.05
CA LYS A 238 -16.95 -8.94 14.61
C LYS A 238 -16.97 -7.48 14.20
N LEU A 239 -16.12 -7.09 13.26
CA LEU A 239 -16.08 -5.72 12.74
C LEU A 239 -16.36 -5.71 11.23
N PRO A 240 -17.07 -4.70 10.71
CA PRO A 240 -17.23 -4.51 9.28
C PRO A 240 -15.91 -4.07 8.66
N THR A 241 -15.33 -4.94 7.83
CA THR A 241 -14.00 -4.81 7.24
C THR A 241 -14.07 -4.88 5.72
N LEU A 242 -13.36 -3.96 5.06
CA LEU A 242 -13.10 -4.05 3.62
C LEU A 242 -11.97 -5.07 3.39
N GLN A 243 -12.19 -5.99 2.48
CA GLN A 243 -11.19 -6.97 2.04
C GLN A 243 -10.98 -6.90 0.53
N TYR A 244 -9.76 -7.20 0.10
CA TYR A 244 -9.41 -7.40 -1.30
C TYR A 244 -8.87 -8.80 -1.53
N GLY A 245 -9.07 -9.34 -2.73
CA GLY A 245 -8.52 -10.62 -3.13
C GLY A 245 -7.09 -10.49 -3.62
N ASP A 246 -6.20 -11.33 -3.10
CA ASP A 246 -4.84 -11.53 -3.61
C ASP A 246 -4.69 -13.00 -4.02
N ASP A 247 -4.32 -13.24 -5.27
CA ASP A 247 -4.04 -14.57 -5.79
C ASP A 247 -2.54 -14.87 -5.70
N ASP A 248 -2.16 -15.74 -4.75
CA ASP A 248 -0.74 -16.13 -4.58
C ASP A 248 -0.16 -16.71 -5.90
N ALA A 249 -1.01 -17.24 -6.78
CA ALA A 249 -0.63 -17.78 -8.08
C ALA A 249 0.05 -16.77 -9.04
N ASP A 250 -0.14 -15.47 -8.81
CA ASP A 250 0.40 -14.40 -9.64
C ASP A 250 1.72 -13.82 -9.10
N ARG A 251 2.24 -14.38 -8.01
CA ARG A 251 3.55 -14.02 -7.44
C ARG A 251 4.70 -14.77 -8.12
N PRO A 252 5.85 -14.11 -8.36
CA PRO A 252 7.01 -14.72 -9.00
C PRO A 252 7.53 -15.99 -8.31
N THR A 253 7.24 -16.15 -7.02
CA THR A 253 7.72 -17.16 -6.08
C THR A 253 6.70 -18.24 -5.72
N ALA A 254 5.49 -18.21 -6.27
CA ALA A 254 4.41 -19.11 -5.89
C ALA A 254 4.80 -20.60 -6.07
N GLN A 255 4.78 -21.38 -4.99
CA GLN A 255 4.93 -22.84 -5.01
C GLN A 255 3.62 -23.54 -5.45
N SER A 256 3.61 -24.88 -5.51
CA SER A 256 2.52 -25.72 -6.04
C SER A 256 1.16 -25.57 -5.33
N ASP A 257 1.14 -24.97 -4.14
CA ASP A 257 -0.03 -24.93 -3.24
C ASP A 257 -0.69 -23.54 -3.25
N ALA A 258 -0.78 -22.94 -4.43
CA ALA A 258 -1.37 -21.61 -4.58
C ALA A 258 -2.82 -21.60 -4.06
N SER A 259 -3.17 -20.53 -3.35
CA SER A 259 -4.52 -20.28 -2.87
C SER A 259 -4.94 -18.85 -3.19
N PHE A 260 -6.25 -18.61 -3.19
CA PHE A 260 -6.79 -17.26 -3.23
C PHE A 260 -7.03 -16.81 -1.81
N VAL A 261 -6.52 -15.63 -1.43
CA VAL A 261 -6.60 -15.13 -0.06
C VAL A 261 -7.31 -13.79 -0.03
N TRP A 262 -8.32 -13.68 0.81
CA TRP A 262 -8.88 -12.38 1.18
C TRP A 262 -7.97 -11.70 2.19
N LYS A 263 -7.60 -10.45 1.92
CA LYS A 263 -6.75 -9.62 2.78
C LYS A 263 -7.51 -8.42 3.28
N ASP A 264 -7.33 -8.12 4.56
CA ASP A 264 -7.91 -6.95 5.20
C ASP A 264 -7.27 -5.67 4.61
N ALA A 265 -8.12 -4.78 4.09
CA ALA A 265 -7.74 -3.43 3.70
C ALA A 265 -7.95 -2.42 4.83
N GLY A 266 -8.81 -2.74 5.80
CA GLY A 266 -9.10 -1.89 6.94
C GLY A 266 -10.57 -1.95 7.35
N VAL A 267 -10.85 -1.47 8.57
CA VAL A 267 -12.21 -1.35 9.09
C VAL A 267 -12.96 -0.24 8.35
N THR A 268 -14.22 -0.50 8.00
CA THR A 268 -15.06 0.40 7.18
C THR A 268 -15.24 1.79 7.80
N LYS A 269 -15.32 1.89 9.13
CA LYS A 269 -15.38 3.17 9.84
C LYS A 269 -14.24 4.11 9.44
N ASN A 270 -13.00 3.62 9.47
CA ASN A 270 -11.84 4.46 9.18
C ASN A 270 -11.79 4.84 7.69
N ILE A 271 -12.26 3.96 6.81
CA ILE A 271 -12.37 4.24 5.37
C ILE A 271 -13.39 5.37 5.12
N LEU A 272 -14.53 5.36 5.81
CA LEU A 272 -15.53 6.43 5.72
C LEU A 272 -14.98 7.77 6.17
N GLU A 273 -14.17 7.80 7.24
CA GLU A 273 -13.53 9.05 7.68
C GLU A 273 -12.57 9.61 6.62
N ILE A 274 -11.79 8.77 5.92
CA ILE A 274 -11.00 9.23 4.77
C ILE A 274 -11.90 9.80 3.66
N ILE A 275 -13.03 9.14 3.37
CA ILE A 275 -13.96 9.57 2.30
C ILE A 275 -14.55 10.95 2.62
N LYS A 276 -14.88 11.22 3.88
CA LYS A 276 -15.40 12.51 4.35
C LYS A 276 -14.33 13.61 4.35
N HIS A 277 -13.06 13.25 4.40
CA HIS A 277 -11.93 14.16 4.46
C HIS A 277 -10.92 13.93 3.30
N PRO A 278 -11.35 14.09 2.03
CA PRO A 278 -10.57 13.69 0.86
C PRO A 278 -9.38 14.60 0.53
N GLY A 279 -9.34 15.81 1.12
CA GLY A 279 -8.34 16.86 0.83
C GLY A 279 -7.01 16.72 1.57
N SER A 280 -6.84 15.64 2.32
CA SER A 280 -5.82 15.55 3.35
C SER A 280 -4.91 14.33 3.18
N THR A 281 -4.98 13.69 2.00
CA THR A 281 -3.89 12.85 1.54
C THR A 281 -2.62 13.68 1.60
N SER A 282 -1.57 13.11 2.16
CA SER A 282 -0.20 13.60 2.15
C SER A 282 0.43 13.79 0.77
N GLU A 283 -0.38 14.16 -0.23
CA GLU A 283 0.01 14.82 -1.46
C GLU A 283 -0.14 16.34 -1.30
N SER A 284 0.09 16.87 -0.09
CA SER A 284 0.50 18.26 -0.01
C SER A 284 1.81 18.39 -0.77
N SER A 285 1.73 19.00 -1.94
CA SER A 285 2.85 19.47 -2.72
C SER A 285 3.69 20.53 -1.99
N ASP A 286 3.33 20.93 -0.76
CA ASP A 286 4.17 21.78 0.07
C ASP A 286 5.28 20.95 0.71
N LEU A 287 6.38 20.82 -0.03
CA LEU A 287 7.66 20.25 0.40
C LEU A 287 8.32 20.97 1.60
N ASN A 288 7.61 21.87 2.27
CA ASN A 288 8.15 22.78 3.29
C ASN A 288 7.93 22.30 4.73
N THR A 289 6.96 21.42 4.98
CA THR A 289 6.68 20.84 6.30
C THR A 289 6.59 19.32 6.22
N VAL A 290 7.30 18.64 7.14
CA VAL A 290 7.25 17.19 7.34
C VAL A 290 6.67 16.93 8.72
N THR A 291 5.57 16.20 8.76
CA THR A 291 5.00 15.69 10.00
C THR A 291 5.68 14.37 10.34
N TYR A 292 6.54 14.38 11.35
CA TYR A 292 7.06 13.17 11.95
C TYR A 292 6.06 12.70 12.99
N LEU A 293 5.62 11.46 12.82
CA LEU A 293 4.93 10.78 13.89
C LEU A 293 5.99 10.12 14.75
N VAL A 294 5.89 10.38 16.03
CA VAL A 294 6.73 9.82 17.10
C VAL A 294 5.79 9.32 18.20
N GLY A 295 4.60 8.87 17.80
CA GLY A 295 3.49 8.54 18.67
C GLY A 295 2.97 7.14 18.45
N LYS A 296 2.09 6.73 19.35
CA LYS A 296 1.35 5.48 19.22
C LYS A 296 0.37 5.56 18.06
N GLU A 297 0.24 4.45 17.36
CA GLU A 297 -0.82 4.24 16.39
C GLU A 297 -2.00 3.56 17.08
N TYR A 298 -3.17 4.17 16.90
CA TYR A 298 -4.44 3.68 17.41
C TYR A 298 -5.34 3.31 16.24
N ILE A 299 -6.04 2.19 16.33
CA ILE A 299 -6.99 1.78 15.28
C ILE A 299 -8.25 2.66 15.31
N PHE A 300 -8.58 3.17 16.49
CA PHE A 300 -9.72 4.05 16.74
C PHE A 300 -9.29 5.21 17.63
N PRO A 301 -10.03 6.33 17.68
CA PRO A 301 -9.70 7.46 18.56
C PRO A 301 -10.08 7.16 20.02
N ASP A 302 -9.47 6.11 20.59
CA ASP A 302 -9.63 5.60 21.96
C ASP A 302 -8.25 5.19 22.47
N LEU A 303 -7.85 5.69 23.65
CA LEU A 303 -6.55 5.41 24.25
C LEU A 303 -6.29 3.93 24.52
N GLN A 304 -7.35 3.11 24.62
CA GLN A 304 -7.24 1.66 24.81
C GLN A 304 -7.23 0.87 23.48
N ALA A 305 -7.20 1.57 22.33
CA ALA A 305 -7.13 0.98 20.99
C ALA A 305 -5.73 1.07 20.36
N ALA A 306 -4.68 1.24 21.18
CA ALA A 306 -3.28 1.28 20.72
C ALA A 306 -2.85 -0.11 20.19
N VAL A 307 -2.10 -0.13 19.09
CA VAL A 307 -1.63 -1.39 18.46
C VAL A 307 -0.21 -1.35 17.93
N SER A 308 0.42 -0.18 17.87
CA SER A 308 1.81 -0.06 17.46
C SER A 308 2.43 1.20 18.07
N LEU A 309 3.72 1.14 18.39
CA LEU A 309 4.57 2.34 18.53
C LEU A 309 5.45 2.55 17.28
N GLU A 310 5.34 1.67 16.30
CA GLU A 310 6.14 1.73 15.08
C GLU A 310 5.50 2.71 14.10
N CYS A 311 6.25 3.75 13.73
CA CYS A 311 5.86 4.67 12.68
C CYS A 311 6.24 4.05 11.33
N LEU A 312 5.54 2.99 10.92
CA LEU A 312 5.83 2.29 9.67
C LEU A 312 4.99 2.84 8.51
N PRO A 313 5.56 3.64 7.60
CA PRO A 313 5.07 3.64 6.24
C PRO A 313 5.40 2.26 5.64
N ILE A 314 4.42 1.35 5.60
CA ILE A 314 4.54 0.13 4.78
C ILE A 314 4.55 0.56 3.32
N ILE A 315 5.74 0.73 2.73
CA ILE A 315 5.92 0.89 1.29
C ILE A 315 6.29 -0.48 0.69
N PRO A 316 5.55 -0.99 -0.31
CA PRO A 316 6.04 -2.10 -1.12
C PRO A 316 7.19 -1.62 -2.01
N THR A 317 8.42 -1.96 -1.62
CA THR A 317 9.53 -2.33 -2.51
C THR A 317 9.82 -1.43 -3.73
N VAL A 318 9.97 -0.12 -3.55
CA VAL A 318 10.71 0.71 -4.50
C VAL A 318 11.70 1.63 -3.80
N SER A 319 12.98 1.28 -3.95
CA SER A 319 14.12 2.17 -3.76
C SER A 319 14.00 3.31 -4.76
N ILE A 320 13.67 4.52 -4.29
CA ILE A 320 14.34 5.79 -4.58
C ILE A 320 13.52 6.94 -3.95
N ASN A 321 14.18 7.73 -3.10
CA ASN A 321 13.72 8.93 -2.40
C ASN A 321 12.75 8.73 -1.21
N PRO A 322 13.09 9.20 0.00
CA PRO A 322 12.11 9.36 1.07
C PRO A 322 11.17 10.50 0.64
N VAL A 323 10.02 10.15 0.07
CA VAL A 323 8.95 11.13 -0.08
C VAL A 323 8.26 11.19 1.27
N PRO A 324 8.30 12.32 2.01
CA PRO A 324 7.48 12.49 3.20
C PRO A 324 6.02 12.45 2.77
N ARG A 325 5.37 11.29 2.92
CA ARG A 325 3.96 11.10 2.64
C ARG A 325 3.20 10.82 3.93
N VAL A 326 3.31 11.75 4.88
CA VAL A 326 2.52 11.73 6.12
C VAL A 326 1.77 13.05 6.21
N GLY A 327 0.46 12.97 6.28
CA GLY A 327 -0.45 14.11 6.28
C GLY A 327 -1.55 13.83 7.28
N VAL A 328 -1.83 14.82 8.13
CA VAL A 328 -3.01 14.82 8.97
C VAL A 328 -4.22 14.80 8.04
N VAL A 329 -5.01 13.74 8.12
CA VAL A 329 -6.25 13.65 7.36
C VAL A 329 -7.28 14.61 7.95
N ASN A 330 -7.41 14.61 9.27
CA ASN A 330 -8.25 15.53 10.03
C ASN A 330 -7.88 15.42 11.53
N SER A 331 -8.25 16.39 12.34
CA SER A 331 -8.00 16.43 13.80
C SER A 331 -9.31 16.64 14.57
N GLY A 332 -9.28 16.46 15.90
CA GLY A 332 -10.45 16.70 16.75
C GLY A 332 -11.30 15.46 17.00
N TYR A 333 -10.72 14.26 16.93
CA TYR A 333 -11.41 13.01 17.20
C TYR A 333 -11.26 12.54 18.66
N GLY A 334 -12.19 11.68 19.11
CA GLY A 334 -12.27 11.18 20.49
C GLY A 334 -13.03 12.15 21.42
N ASP A 335 -13.28 11.74 22.67
CA ASP A 335 -14.15 12.48 23.60
C ASP A 335 -13.67 13.92 23.89
N ASN A 336 -12.35 14.15 23.83
CA ASN A 336 -11.72 15.45 24.06
C ASN A 336 -11.10 16.07 22.79
N GLY A 337 -11.25 15.43 21.63
CA GLY A 337 -10.64 15.90 20.39
C GLY A 337 -9.11 15.68 20.29
N ASP A 338 -8.54 14.87 21.18
CA ASP A 338 -7.09 14.67 21.27
C ASP A 338 -6.50 13.86 20.10
N PHE A 339 -7.32 13.21 19.29
CA PHE A 339 -6.84 12.36 18.19
C PHE A 339 -6.85 13.07 16.84
N SER A 340 -5.83 12.77 16.06
CA SER A 340 -5.71 13.11 14.65
C SER A 340 -5.71 11.84 13.81
N LEU A 341 -6.54 11.82 12.77
CA LEU A 341 -6.54 10.77 11.75
C LEU A 341 -5.35 11.03 10.83
N VAL A 342 -4.54 10.01 10.57
CA VAL A 342 -3.37 10.08 9.69
C VAL A 342 -3.46 8.99 8.63
N ASN A 343 -2.92 9.29 7.44
CA ASN A 343 -2.82 8.32 6.36
C ASN A 343 -1.38 8.28 5.82
N PHE A 344 -0.73 7.13 5.98
CA PHE A 344 0.66 6.89 5.62
C PHE A 344 0.86 6.44 4.16
N GLY A 345 -0.16 6.56 3.31
CA GLY A 345 -0.08 6.17 1.90
C GLY A 345 -0.10 4.66 1.65
N ASN A 346 -0.23 3.84 2.69
CA ASN A 346 -0.44 2.38 2.62
C ASN A 346 -1.93 1.97 2.60
N ASN A 347 -2.85 2.95 2.55
CA ASN A 347 -4.29 2.78 2.60
C ASN A 347 -4.84 2.19 3.92
N SER A 348 -4.01 2.16 4.98
CA SER A 348 -4.42 1.83 6.33
C SER A 348 -4.52 3.13 7.15
N PRO A 349 -5.71 3.72 7.32
CA PRO A 349 -5.89 4.85 8.24
C PRO A 349 -5.63 4.44 9.69
N HIS A 350 -4.84 5.24 10.39
CA HIS A 350 -4.61 5.14 11.83
C HIS A 350 -4.90 6.47 12.51
N TYR A 351 -5.15 6.44 13.81
CA TYR A 351 -5.24 7.62 14.65
C TYR A 351 -3.96 7.74 15.47
N VAL A 352 -3.54 8.97 15.72
CA VAL A 352 -2.46 9.30 16.64
C VAL A 352 -2.97 10.34 17.62
N LEU A 353 -2.39 10.40 18.81
CA LEU A 353 -2.60 11.56 19.66
C LEU A 353 -1.98 12.78 19.00
N THR A 354 -2.72 13.87 18.94
CA THR A 354 -2.29 15.15 18.38
C THR A 354 -1.08 15.68 19.14
N SER A 355 -0.98 15.42 20.45
CA SER A 355 0.18 15.73 21.28
C SER A 355 1.45 14.94 20.89
N ASP A 356 1.29 13.78 20.26
CA ASP A 356 2.41 12.93 19.81
C ASP A 356 2.82 13.23 18.35
N MET A 357 2.21 14.24 17.74
CA MET A 357 2.55 14.69 16.40
C MET A 357 3.66 15.74 16.43
N LEU A 358 4.73 15.48 15.68
CA LEU A 358 5.83 16.44 15.53
C LEU A 358 5.85 17.04 14.13
N GLU A 359 5.30 18.23 13.98
CA GLU A 359 5.48 19.01 12.75
C GLU A 359 6.85 19.70 12.77
N LEU A 360 7.64 19.44 11.75
CA LEU A 360 8.97 20.03 11.53
C LEU A 360 9.06 20.58 10.11
N PRO A 361 9.62 21.79 9.90
CA PRO A 361 9.92 22.25 8.56
C PRO A 361 11.02 21.40 7.93
N LYS A 362 10.90 21.11 6.64
CA LYS A 362 11.91 20.35 5.91
C LYS A 362 13.20 21.15 5.83
N ASP A 363 14.33 20.49 6.08
CA ASP A 363 15.68 21.07 5.95
C ASP A 363 15.92 22.35 6.78
N GLN A 364 15.08 22.61 7.79
CA GLN A 364 15.21 23.73 8.71
C GLN A 364 15.18 23.21 10.15
N PRO A 365 16.23 23.47 10.95
CA PRO A 365 16.21 23.09 12.35
C PRO A 365 15.29 24.05 13.11
N VAL A 366 14.55 23.52 14.08
CA VAL A 366 13.69 24.28 14.99
C VAL A 366 14.12 24.04 16.42
N GLN A 367 13.92 25.04 17.27
CA GLN A 367 14.16 24.89 18.70
C GLN A 367 12.86 24.51 19.39
N LYS A 368 12.83 23.36 20.07
CA LYS A 368 11.72 22.93 20.93
C LYS A 368 12.28 22.48 22.27
N ASN A 369 11.72 22.96 23.36
CA ASN A 369 12.16 22.65 24.73
C ASN A 369 13.67 22.84 24.97
N GLY A 370 14.24 23.91 24.41
CA GLY A 370 15.67 24.22 24.53
C GLY A 370 16.60 23.42 23.63
N LEU A 371 16.10 22.42 22.90
CA LEU A 371 16.89 21.57 22.02
C LEU A 371 16.64 21.92 20.55
N TRP A 372 17.71 21.92 19.76
CA TRP A 372 17.60 22.02 18.30
C TRP A 372 17.28 20.65 17.71
N ILE A 373 16.18 20.58 16.98
CA ILE A 373 15.69 19.36 16.34
C ILE A 373 15.38 19.60 14.87
N GLY A 374 15.43 18.56 14.05
CA GLY A 374 15.10 18.67 12.64
C GLY A 374 15.15 17.32 11.91
N THR A 375 14.98 17.38 10.60
CA THR A 375 14.77 16.20 9.75
C THR A 375 16.06 15.70 9.11
N SER A 376 17.06 16.59 9.00
CA SER A 376 18.22 16.41 8.15
C SER A 376 19.47 16.09 8.97
N ASN A 377 20.36 15.28 8.40
CA ASN A 377 21.57 14.81 9.06
C ASN A 377 22.74 15.79 8.83
N PRO A 378 23.33 16.40 9.87
CA PRO A 378 24.41 17.36 9.70
C PRO A 378 25.78 16.74 9.41
N TRP A 379 25.95 15.43 9.61
CA TRP A 379 27.20 14.72 9.34
C TRP A 379 27.44 14.52 7.84
N SER A 380 26.40 14.15 7.08
CA SER A 380 26.51 13.89 5.63
C SER A 380 26.01 15.03 4.74
N ASN A 381 25.30 16.02 5.30
CA ASN A 381 24.75 17.16 4.55
C ASN A 381 25.46 18.47 4.93
N ALA A 382 26.45 18.86 4.12
CA ALA A 382 27.23 20.08 4.34
C ALA A 382 26.39 21.37 4.26
N ILE A 383 25.35 21.41 3.43
CA ILE A 383 24.44 22.56 3.31
C ILE A 383 23.70 22.75 4.64
N PHE A 384 23.14 21.66 5.17
CA PHE A 384 22.42 21.69 6.45
C PHE A 384 23.34 22.00 7.63
N ALA A 385 24.57 21.47 7.64
CA ALA A 385 25.59 21.84 8.63
C ALA A 385 25.88 23.35 8.60
N GLY A 386 25.92 23.97 7.41
CA GLY A 386 26.05 25.42 7.24
C GLY A 386 24.87 26.19 7.84
N ILE A 387 23.64 25.70 7.68
CA ILE A 387 22.43 26.29 8.29
C ILE A 387 22.53 26.28 9.82
N LEU A 388 22.98 25.16 10.41
CA LEU A 388 23.20 25.05 11.85
C LEU A 388 24.29 26.00 12.34
N ALA A 389 25.39 26.14 11.59
CA ALA A 389 26.49 27.04 11.92
C ALA A 389 26.06 28.51 11.95
N VAL A 390 25.27 28.96 10.96
CA VAL A 390 24.71 30.33 10.92
C VAL A 390 23.82 30.61 12.15
N LYS A 391 23.15 29.58 12.67
CA LYS A 391 22.31 29.65 13.87
C LYS A 391 23.09 29.45 15.18
N GLY A 392 24.40 29.21 15.13
CA GLY A 392 25.22 28.96 16.32
C GLY A 392 24.91 27.65 17.04
N VAL A 393 24.35 26.65 16.35
CA VAL A 393 23.94 25.38 16.95
C VAL A 393 25.14 24.45 17.11
N THR A 394 25.35 23.94 18.31
CA THR A 394 26.44 23.00 18.64
C THR A 394 25.97 21.62 19.11
N HIS A 395 24.67 21.48 19.39
CA HIS A 395 24.00 20.23 19.77
C HIS A 395 22.66 20.15 19.05
N TYR A 396 22.41 19.03 18.38
CA TYR A 396 21.26 18.85 17.49
C TYR A 396 20.76 17.40 17.53
N ARG A 397 19.44 17.20 17.51
CA ARG A 397 18.82 15.88 17.30
C ARG A 397 18.12 15.80 15.95
N GLN A 398 18.53 14.84 15.15
CA GLN A 398 17.79 14.44 13.96
C GLN A 398 16.64 13.53 14.37
N VAL A 399 15.43 13.84 13.92
CA VAL A 399 14.26 12.98 14.04
C VAL A 399 14.11 12.20 12.74
N GLY A 400 14.15 10.86 12.85
CA GLY A 400 14.01 9.91 11.75
C GLY A 400 12.81 8.98 11.95
N ASN A 401 12.69 7.98 11.08
CA ASN A 401 11.67 6.94 11.21
C ASN A 401 12.10 5.94 12.29
N SER A 402 11.31 5.81 13.36
CA SER A 402 11.60 4.92 14.51
C SER A 402 12.96 5.16 15.19
N GLU A 403 13.57 6.32 14.97
CA GLU A 403 14.90 6.67 15.47
C GLU A 403 15.03 8.19 15.72
N ILE A 404 15.76 8.54 16.78
CA ILE A 404 16.26 9.89 17.03
C ILE A 404 17.78 9.81 17.16
N SER A 405 18.52 10.54 16.32
CA SER A 405 19.99 10.54 16.33
C SER A 405 20.53 11.85 16.92
N ASP A 406 21.39 11.74 17.91
CA ASP A 406 22.01 12.87 18.61
C ASP A 406 23.38 13.21 18.00
N TYR A 407 23.60 14.50 17.73
CA TYR A 407 24.82 15.01 17.13
C TYR A 407 25.38 16.19 17.93
N LYS A 408 26.70 16.19 18.15
CA LYS A 408 27.42 17.32 18.73
C LYS A 408 28.51 17.83 17.79
N LEU A 409 28.70 19.14 17.78
CA LEU A 409 29.79 19.78 17.07
C LEU A 409 31.05 19.73 17.96
N ILE A 410 32.03 18.93 17.56
CA ILE A 410 33.29 18.74 18.28
C ILE A 410 34.43 19.08 17.31
N ASN A 411 35.25 20.06 17.67
CA ASN A 411 36.37 20.54 16.85
C ASN A 411 35.96 20.89 15.41
N GLY A 412 34.81 21.56 15.26
CA GLY A 412 34.29 21.99 13.95
C GLY A 412 33.67 20.88 13.10
N THR A 413 33.58 19.65 13.62
CA THR A 413 32.98 18.51 12.91
C THR A 413 31.79 17.96 13.69
N TRP A 414 30.67 17.71 13.01
CA TRP A 414 29.52 17.04 13.62
C TRP A 414 29.82 15.56 13.84
N GLN A 415 29.64 15.11 15.08
CA GLN A 415 29.86 13.72 15.48
C GLN A 415 28.57 13.11 16.03
N HIS A 416 28.21 11.93 15.53
CA HIS A 416 27.11 11.12 16.06
C HIS A 416 27.47 10.63 17.46
N GLN A 417 26.61 10.90 18.44
CA GLN A 417 26.83 10.52 19.84
C GLN A 417 26.12 9.20 20.15
N TYR A 418 24.83 9.14 19.85
CA TYR A 418 23.98 7.97 20.05
C TYR A 418 22.70 8.09 19.22
N SER A 419 22.00 6.98 19.08
CA SER A 419 20.65 6.91 18.55
C SER A 419 19.71 6.31 19.58
N ILE A 420 18.54 6.90 19.73
CA ILE A 420 17.41 6.35 20.47
C ILE A 420 16.51 5.66 19.45
N GLN A 421 16.25 4.38 19.64
CA GLN A 421 15.39 3.59 18.75
C GLN A 421 14.28 2.95 19.57
N TRP A 422 13.19 2.60 18.89
CA TRP A 422 12.08 1.87 19.48
C TRP A 422 11.50 0.85 18.50
N GLY A 423 10.96 -0.23 19.04
CA GLY A 423 10.34 -1.29 18.25
C GLY A 423 9.69 -2.35 19.12
N THR A 424 8.86 -3.21 18.51
CA THR A 424 8.22 -4.32 19.21
C THR A 424 9.26 -5.26 19.83
N ALA A 425 9.03 -5.69 21.07
CA ALA A 425 9.82 -6.73 21.70
C ALA A 425 9.50 -8.11 21.10
N GLU A 426 10.14 -9.16 21.64
CA GLU A 426 9.71 -10.55 21.36
C GLU A 426 8.24 -10.79 21.78
N ASP A 427 7.79 -10.07 22.81
CA ASP A 427 6.39 -9.92 23.17
C ASP A 427 5.79 -8.74 22.37
N PRO A 428 4.80 -8.97 21.51
CA PRO A 428 4.23 -7.91 20.67
C PRO A 428 3.52 -6.83 21.52
N THR A 429 3.09 -7.15 22.75
CA THR A 429 2.45 -6.20 23.67
C THR A 429 3.42 -5.23 24.35
N LEU A 430 4.73 -5.44 24.17
CA LEU A 430 5.79 -4.64 24.78
C LEU A 430 6.61 -3.91 23.72
N VAL A 431 6.98 -2.68 24.04
CA VAL A 431 7.86 -1.86 23.22
C VAL A 431 9.14 -1.60 23.99
N LYS A 432 10.27 -1.90 23.33
CA LYS A 432 11.61 -1.65 23.86
C LYS A 432 12.11 -0.32 23.34
N PHE A 433 12.68 0.48 24.24
CA PHE A 433 13.45 1.67 23.90
C PHE A 433 14.93 1.36 24.09
N THR A 434 15.67 1.49 23.00
CA THR A 434 17.09 1.16 22.94
C THR A 434 17.94 2.39 22.66
N LEU A 435 19.13 2.41 23.23
CA LEU A 435 20.16 3.39 22.99
C LEU A 435 21.32 2.72 22.27
N GLN A 436 21.55 3.09 21.02
CA GLN A 436 22.67 2.62 20.21
C GLN A 436 23.77 3.67 20.27
N VAL A 437 24.95 3.28 20.76
CA VAL A 437 26.14 4.13 20.81
C VAL A 437 27.14 3.61 19.77
N PRO A 438 27.77 4.47 18.95
CA PRO A 438 28.75 4.03 17.96
C PRO A 438 29.83 3.15 18.59
N ASN A 439 30.06 1.98 17.97
CA ASN A 439 31.06 0.98 18.39
C ASN A 439 30.88 0.40 19.81
N LYS A 440 29.68 0.51 20.41
CA LYS A 440 29.36 -0.13 21.70
C LYS A 440 28.12 -1.01 21.61
N SER A 441 27.90 -1.79 22.65
CA SER A 441 26.69 -2.61 22.80
C SER A 441 25.45 -1.72 22.92
N THR A 442 24.35 -2.17 22.30
CA THR A 442 23.04 -1.52 22.42
C THR A 442 22.48 -1.69 23.83
N ILE A 443 21.97 -0.62 24.42
CA ILE A 443 21.41 -0.61 25.77
C ILE A 443 19.89 -0.57 25.67
N THR A 444 19.18 -1.51 26.31
CA THR A 444 17.74 -1.33 26.56
C THR A 444 17.57 -0.50 27.83
N PHE A 445 17.03 0.70 27.73
CA PHE A 445 16.93 1.63 28.86
C PHE A 445 15.50 1.82 29.37
N ALA A 446 14.50 1.44 28.57
CA ALA A 446 13.11 1.36 28.99
C ALA A 446 12.36 0.26 28.22
N THR A 447 11.38 -0.34 28.89
CA THR A 447 10.39 -1.22 28.28
C THR A 447 9.02 -0.75 28.75
N ALA A 448 8.08 -0.58 27.83
CA ALA A 448 6.73 -0.14 28.16
C ALA A 448 5.70 -1.08 27.53
N ASN A 449 4.59 -1.30 28.22
CA ASN A 449 3.42 -1.90 27.58
C ASN A 449 2.89 -0.93 26.52
N ILE A 450 2.43 -1.46 25.38
CA ILE A 450 1.92 -0.64 24.28
C ILE A 450 0.70 0.21 24.68
N ASN A 451 -0.03 -0.22 25.70
CA ASN A 451 -1.17 0.51 26.28
C ASN A 451 -0.79 1.46 27.43
N SER A 452 0.49 1.56 27.81
CA SER A 452 0.99 2.47 28.85
C SER A 452 0.92 3.94 28.39
N PRO A 453 0.91 4.98 29.25
CA PRO A 453 0.94 6.38 28.80
C PRO A 453 2.30 6.87 28.23
N VAL A 454 3.28 5.98 28.04
CA VAL A 454 4.63 6.36 27.57
C VAL A 454 4.60 6.88 26.12
N SER A 455 5.06 8.11 25.90
CA SER A 455 5.22 8.72 24.57
C SER A 455 6.70 8.75 24.15
N VAL A 456 7.00 8.57 22.85
CA VAL A 456 8.39 8.74 22.35
C VAL A 456 8.83 10.20 22.51
N MET A 457 7.88 11.14 22.50
CA MET A 457 8.15 12.56 22.75
C MET A 457 8.81 12.79 24.12
N ASP A 458 8.45 11.99 25.14
CA ASP A 458 9.04 12.09 26.48
C ASP A 458 10.55 11.80 26.45
N TYR A 459 11.00 10.98 25.50
CA TYR A 459 12.40 10.65 25.29
C TYR A 459 13.09 11.64 24.35
N LEU A 460 12.42 12.10 23.29
CA LEU A 460 12.95 13.13 22.38
C LEU A 460 13.44 14.38 23.11
N TYR A 461 12.79 14.76 24.22
CA TYR A 461 13.14 15.96 24.99
C TYR A 461 13.97 15.70 26.26
N LYS A 462 14.42 14.46 26.54
CA LYS A 462 15.35 14.21 27.66
C LYS A 462 16.67 14.94 27.43
N SER A 463 17.28 15.45 28.50
CA SER A 463 18.58 16.12 28.41
C SER A 463 19.69 15.15 27.97
N ASP A 464 20.81 15.69 27.49
CA ASP A 464 21.98 14.85 27.22
C ASP A 464 22.46 14.14 28.49
N ASP A 465 22.45 14.81 29.64
CA ASP A 465 22.83 14.24 30.93
C ASP A 465 22.04 12.97 31.27
N TYR A 466 20.75 12.91 30.93
CA TYR A 466 19.94 11.71 31.12
C TYR A 466 20.55 10.53 30.33
N TYR A 467 20.89 10.73 29.06
CA TYR A 467 21.47 9.68 28.23
C TYR A 467 22.90 9.33 28.62
N GLN A 468 23.70 10.30 29.08
CA GLN A 468 25.03 10.03 29.65
C GLN A 468 24.93 9.13 30.89
N GLN A 469 23.94 9.36 31.76
CA GLN A 469 23.69 8.47 32.90
C GLN A 469 23.26 7.07 32.48
N VAL A 470 22.41 6.95 31.44
CA VAL A 470 22.02 5.64 30.87
C VAL A 470 23.24 4.88 30.36
N MET A 471 24.12 5.55 29.60
CA MET A 471 25.34 4.94 29.07
C MET A 471 26.29 4.51 30.20
N THR A 472 26.54 5.40 31.16
CA THR A 472 27.43 5.13 32.31
C THR A 472 26.97 3.91 33.11
N ARG A 473 25.66 3.79 33.39
CA ARG A 473 25.11 2.64 34.13
C ARG A 473 25.25 1.31 33.39
N ALA A 474 25.28 1.36 32.06
CA ALA A 474 25.46 0.18 31.22
C ALA A 474 26.95 -0.19 31.01
N GLY A 475 27.88 0.55 31.60
CA GLY A 475 29.32 0.35 31.39
C GLY A 475 29.82 0.84 30.03
N ASN A 476 29.03 1.68 29.36
CA ASN A 476 29.36 2.30 28.08
C ASN A 476 30.00 3.67 28.30
#